data_AF-A0A6P1I7S9-F1
#
_entry.id   AF-A0A6P1I7S9-F1
#
_cell.length_a   1.000
_cell.length_b   1.000
_cell.length_c   1.000
_cell.angle_alpha   90.00
_cell.angle_beta   90.00
_cell.angle_gamma   90.00
#
_symmetry.space_group_name_H-M   'P 1'
#
loop_
_entity.id
_entity.type
_entity.pdbx_description
1 polymer ?
#
loop_
_entity_poly.entity_id
_entity_poly.type
_entity_poly.pdbx_seq_one_letter_code
_entity_poly.pdbx_strand_id
1 'polypeptide(L)' 'MTTNRSVGEWGQVLGDTTVAAAMLDRLLHRSVVLNLDGDSYRLRDHHARSENLRKATTTPRQPLQ' A
#
# COMPACT_ATOMS: atom_id res chain seq x y z
N MET A 1 -14.01 1.06 -4.62
CA MET A 1 -13.65 0.72 -3.22
C MET A 1 -12.20 0.28 -3.22
N THR A 2 -11.41 0.65 -2.20
CA THR A 2 -10.01 0.23 -2.04
C THR A 2 -9.85 -0.50 -0.72
N THR A 3 -9.25 -1.69 -0.72
CA THR A 3 -9.02 -2.50 0.47
C THR A 3 -7.60 -3.06 0.43
N ASN A 4 -6.95 -3.16 1.59
CA ASN A 4 -5.67 -3.86 1.76
C ASN A 4 -5.85 -5.32 2.21
N ARG A 5 -7.10 -5.79 2.27
CA ARG A 5 -7.49 -7.16 2.61
C ARG A 5 -8.13 -7.83 1.41
N SER A 6 -7.77 -9.08 1.19
CA SER A 6 -8.35 -9.90 0.13
C SER A 6 -9.84 -10.12 0.38
N VAL A 7 -10.61 -10.30 -0.69
CA VAL A 7 -12.06 -10.51 -0.60
C VAL A 7 -12.43 -11.73 0.26
N GLY A 8 -11.61 -12.78 0.25
CA GLY A 8 -11.85 -13.99 1.07
C GLY A 8 -11.75 -13.76 2.57
N GLU A 9 -10.99 -12.75 3.02
CA GLU A 9 -10.82 -12.44 4.45
C GLU A 9 -12.01 -11.65 5.03
N TRP A 10 -12.98 -11.25 4.21
CA TRP A 10 -14.05 -10.33 4.62
C TRP A 10 -15.02 -10.95 5.62
N GLY A 11 -15.21 -12.27 5.57
CA GLY A 11 -16.01 -12.98 6.59
C GLY A 11 -15.44 -12.80 7.99
N GLN A 12 -14.11 -12.78 8.13
CA GLN A 12 -13.43 -12.55 9.41
C GLN A 12 -13.47 -11.06 9.81
N VAL A 13 -13.28 -10.15 8.85
CA VAL A 13 -13.29 -8.69 9.10
C VAL A 13 -14.68 -8.21 9.56
N LEU A 14 -15.74 -8.76 8.99
CA LEU A 14 -17.12 -8.37 9.30
C LEU A 14 -17.73 -9.18 10.47
N GLY A 15 -17.06 -10.23 10.92
CA GLY A 15 -17.52 -11.09 12.03
C GLY A 15 -18.70 -12.01 11.68
N ASP A 16 -19.26 -11.88 10.47
CA ASP A 16 -20.33 -12.73 9.96
C ASP A 16 -20.10 -13.02 8.47
N THR A 17 -19.87 -14.30 8.18
CA THR A 17 -19.62 -14.79 6.81
C THR A 17 -20.83 -14.63 5.91
N THR A 18 -22.05 -14.73 6.44
CA THR A 18 -23.31 -14.60 5.69
C THR A 18 -23.50 -13.17 5.20
N VAL A 19 -23.27 -12.21 6.10
CA VAL A 19 -23.36 -10.78 5.76
C VAL A 19 -22.25 -10.39 4.78
N ALA A 20 -21.02 -10.88 4.99
CA ALA A 20 -19.91 -10.66 4.07
C ALA A 20 -20.24 -11.16 2.66
N ALA A 21 -20.77 -12.38 2.53
CA ALA A 21 -21.17 -12.95 1.25
C ALA A 21 -22.26 -12.12 0.56
N ALA A 22 -23.31 -11.70 1.28
CA ALA A 22 -24.38 -10.88 0.71
C ALA A 22 -23.91 -9.48 0.28
N MET A 23 -22.96 -8.88 1.00
CA MET A 23 -22.34 -7.61 0.61
C MET A 23 -21.45 -7.79 -0.62
N LEU A 24 -20.64 -8.84 -0.66
CA LEU A 24 -19.77 -9.16 -1.80
C LEU A 24 -20.57 -9.45 -3.05
N ASP A 25 -21.68 -10.20 -2.96
CA ASP A 25 -22.58 -10.46 -4.08
C ASP A 25 -23.05 -9.16 -4.74
N ARG A 26 -23.57 -8.21 -3.94
CA ARG A 26 -24.05 -6.92 -4.44
C ARG A 26 -22.93 -6.03 -4.99
N LEU A 27 -21.75 -6.03 -4.37
CA LEU A 27 -20.61 -5.20 -4.79
C LEU A 27 -19.97 -5.75 -6.07
N LEU A 28 -19.74 -7.06 -6.14
CA LEU A 28 -19.09 -7.73 -7.26
C LEU A 28 -20.00 -7.84 -8.49
N HIS A 29 -21.33 -7.78 -8.32
CA HIS A 29 -22.26 -7.80 -9.44
C HIS A 29 -22.09 -6.63 -10.42
N ARG A 30 -21.60 -5.47 -9.95
CA ARG A 30 -21.44 -4.25 -10.76
C ARG A 30 -20.03 -3.65 -10.71
N SER A 31 -19.05 -4.42 -10.26
CA SER A 31 -17.66 -3.95 -10.18
C SER A 31 -16.68 -4.95 -10.76
N VAL A 32 -15.48 -4.44 -11.06
CA VAL A 32 -14.35 -5.23 -11.50
C VAL A 32 -13.32 -5.23 -10.39
N VAL A 33 -12.81 -6.41 -10.04
CA VAL A 33 -11.75 -6.55 -9.04
C VAL A 33 -10.40 -6.35 -9.72
N LEU A 34 -9.64 -5.39 -9.22
CA LEU A 34 -8.25 -5.14 -9.64
C LEU A 34 -7.34 -5.47 -8.47
N ASN A 35 -6.50 -6.50 -8.64
CA ASN A 35 -5.47 -6.83 -7.66
C ASN A 35 -4.26 -5.92 -7.92
N LEU A 36 -3.85 -5.19 -6.88
CA LEU A 36 -2.76 -4.23 -6.93
C LEU A 36 -1.59 -4.81 -6.12
N ASP A 37 -0.52 -5.14 -6.81
CA ASP A 37 0.72 -5.65 -6.23
C ASP A 37 1.87 -4.66 -6.46
N GLY A 38 2.94 -4.81 -5.67
CA GLY A 38 4.17 -4.03 -5.79
C GLY A 38 4.51 -3.21 -4.54
N ASP A 39 5.67 -2.56 -4.60
CA ASP A 39 6.22 -1.83 -3.46
C ASP A 39 5.42 -0.58 -3.10
N SER A 40 5.38 -0.29 -1.79
CA SER A 40 4.74 0.93 -1.28
C SER A 40 5.36 2.18 -1.88
N TYR A 41 4.54 2.94 -2.60
CA TYR A 41 4.94 4.22 -3.19
C TYR A 41 5.52 5.18 -2.13
N ARG A 42 4.92 5.20 -0.94
CA ARG A 42 5.35 6.04 0.18
C ARG A 42 6.73 5.63 0.70
N LEU A 43 6.98 4.33 0.77
CA LEU A 43 8.27 3.82 1.24
C LEU A 43 9.37 4.09 0.22
N ARG A 44 9.07 3.96 -1.08
CA ARG A 44 9.99 4.31 -2.16
C ARG A 44 10.41 5.79 -2.10
N ASP A 45 9.45 6.70 -1.91
CA ASP A 45 9.76 8.13 -1.76
C ASP A 45 10.60 8.41 -0.50
N HIS A 46 10.24 7.78 0.62
CA HIS A 46 11.02 7.86 1.86
C HIS A 46 12.46 7.38 1.66
N HIS A 47 12.66 6.25 0.98
CA HIS A 47 14.01 5.74 0.67
C HIS A 47 14.79 6.72 -0.20
N ALA A 48 14.19 7.23 -1.28
CA ALA A 48 14.82 8.21 -2.16
C ALA A 48 15.26 9.47 -1.39
N ARG A 49 14.39 9.99 -0.51
CA ARG A 49 14.73 11.12 0.37
C ARG A 49 15.87 10.79 1.31
N SER A 50 15.83 9.61 1.95
CA SER A 50 16.87 9.18 2.89
C SER A 50 18.24 9.01 2.22
N GLU A 51 18.26 8.53 0.97
CA GLU A 51 19.48 8.42 0.16
C GLU A 51 20.07 9.79 -0.17
N ASN A 52 19.24 10.76 -0.56
CA ASN A 52 19.69 12.11 -0.84
C ASN A 52 20.32 12.77 0.39
N LEU A 53 19.71 12.57 1.56
CA LEU A 53 20.25 13.03 2.84
C LEU A 53 21.62 12.39 3.13
N ARG A 54 21.75 11.07 2.92
CA ARG A 54 23.03 10.36 3.07
C ARG A 54 24.11 10.94 2.15
N LYS A 55 23.82 11.11 0.86
CA LYS A 55 24.75 11.69 -0.12
C LYS A 55 25.23 13.09 0.28
N ALA A 56 24.34 13.93 0.80
CA ALA A 56 24.70 15.26 1.28
C ALA A 56 25.67 15.21 2.48
N THR A 57 25.51 14.24 3.38
CA THR A 57 26.40 14.07 4.54
C THR A 57 27.74 13.38 4.24
N THR A 58 27.81 12.58 3.17
CA THR A 58 29.01 11.81 2.80
C THR A 58 29.88 12.53 1.77
N THR A 59 29.42 13.62 1.16
CA THR A 59 30.25 14.46 0.28
C THR A 59 31.39 15.09 1.09
N PRO A 60 32.68 14.97 0.68
CA PRO A 60 33.78 15.53 1.47
C PRO A 60 33.63 17.05 1.53
N ARG A 61 33.57 17.61 2.74
CA ARG A 61 33.64 19.07 2.92
C ARG A 61 34.96 19.56 2.34
N GLN A 62 34.87 20.25 1.21
CA GLN A 62 36.03 20.86 0.56
C GLN A 62 36.64 21.88 1.53
N PRO A 63 37.94 21.78 1.88
CA PRO A 63 38.55 22.67 2.85
C PRO A 63 38.58 24.08 2.27
N LEU A 64 38.09 25.05 3.04
CA LEU A 64 38.20 26.48 2.74
C LEU A 64 39.69 26.84 2.64
N GLN A 65 40.11 27.33 1.47
CA GLN A 65 41.39 27.99 1.26
C GLN A 65 41.28 29.48 1.57
#